data_AF-A0A8J7TSL3-F1
#
_entry.id   AF-A0A8J7TSL3-F1
#
_cell.length_a   1.000
_cell.length_b   1.000
_cell.length_c   1.000
_cell.angle_alpha   90.00
_cell.angle_beta   90.00
_cell.angle_gamma   90.00
#
_symmetry.space_group_name_H-M   'P 1'
#
loop_
_entity.id
_entity.type
_entity.pdbx_description
1 polymer ?
#
loop_
_entity_poly.entity_id
_entity_poly.type
_entity_poly.pdbx_seq_one_letter_code
_entity_poly.pdbx_strand_id
1 'polypeptide(L)'
;MTVLDRDSNGEMLRGHFVYLGFAEESGGAIHVKVGRSSDPYRRFLALSHASPIEIKLFRCVRLPYLESSKIAEKLIHRGLAEFRSNGEWYRFDARIPEHKQTLHRVCRGVLDKVASSGWHWDTVHMKALRALARQNQAIGRQISLKAA
;
A
#
# COMPACT_ATOMS: atom_id res chain seq x y z
N MET A 1 -15.69 -6.32 -3.23
CA MET A 1 -15.75 -4.96 -3.77
C MET A 1 -15.06 -4.06 -2.75
N THR A 2 -13.77 -3.77 -2.92
CA THR A 2 -13.06 -2.89 -1.98
C THR A 2 -13.48 -1.47 -2.32
N VAL A 3 -14.36 -0.90 -1.49
CA VAL A 3 -14.74 0.50 -1.58
C VAL A 3 -13.47 1.30 -1.30
N LEU A 4 -12.97 1.99 -2.32
CA LEU A 4 -11.87 2.92 -2.15
C LEU A 4 -12.43 4.03 -1.30
N ASP A 5 -11.94 4.11 -0.08
CA ASP A 5 -12.37 5.05 0.93
C ASP A 5 -12.23 6.47 0.35
N ARG A 6 -13.37 7.15 0.23
CA ARG A 6 -13.51 8.51 -0.27
C ARG A 6 -14.01 9.40 0.86
N ASP A 7 -13.55 10.65 0.90
CA ASP A 7 -14.14 11.63 1.81
C ASP A 7 -15.56 12.01 1.36
N SER A 8 -16.24 12.86 2.12
CA SER A 8 -17.60 13.35 1.81
C SER A 8 -17.71 14.07 0.46
N ASN A 9 -16.58 14.45 -0.15
CA ASN A 9 -16.50 15.12 -1.45
C ASN A 9 -16.17 14.14 -2.58
N GLY A 10 -16.06 12.85 -2.29
CA GLY A 10 -15.71 11.83 -3.28
C GLY A 10 -14.21 11.81 -3.63
N GLU A 11 -13.37 12.59 -2.93
CA GLU A 11 -11.92 12.57 -3.09
C GLU A 11 -11.30 11.37 -2.36
N MET A 12 -10.19 10.87 -2.89
CA MET A 12 -9.40 9.82 -2.23
C MET A 12 -8.93 10.32 -0.86
N LEU A 13 -9.14 9.55 0.20
CA LEU A 13 -8.78 9.96 1.56
C LEU A 13 -7.32 10.42 1.66
N ARG A 14 -7.12 11.73 1.87
CA ARG A 14 -5.83 12.31 2.26
C ARG A 14 -5.59 12.03 3.76
N GLY A 15 -4.38 11.65 4.14
CA GLY A 15 -4.12 11.26 5.54
C GLY A 15 -2.66 10.89 5.83
N HIS A 16 -2.44 10.05 6.85
CA HIS A 16 -1.12 9.52 7.18
C HIS A 16 -1.14 8.01 7.03
N PHE A 17 -0.67 7.50 5.89
CA PHE A 17 -0.72 6.06 5.62
C PHE A 17 0.64 5.41 5.80
N VAL A 18 0.62 4.18 6.29
CA VAL A 18 1.69 3.19 6.06
C VAL A 18 1.17 2.18 5.06
N TYR A 19 2.03 1.72 4.15
CA TYR A 19 1.68 0.77 3.11
C TYR A 19 2.70 -0.37 2.97
N LEU A 20 2.22 -1.44 2.34
CA LEU A 20 2.97 -2.61 1.90
C LEU A 20 2.63 -2.85 0.42
N GLY A 21 3.57 -2.68 -0.50
CA GLY A 21 3.41 -2.98 -1.92
C GLY A 21 3.92 -4.38 -2.23
N PHE A 22 3.13 -5.22 -2.88
CA PHE A 22 3.47 -6.62 -3.14
C PHE A 22 3.73 -6.84 -4.62
N ALA A 23 4.94 -7.32 -4.93
CA ALA A 23 5.37 -7.72 -6.25
C ALA A 23 5.80 -9.19 -6.22
N GLU A 24 5.19 -10.00 -7.07
CA GLU A 24 5.48 -11.44 -7.17
C GLU A 24 6.46 -11.68 -8.32
N GLU A 25 7.44 -12.53 -8.07
CA GLU A 25 8.44 -12.97 -9.04
C GLU A 25 8.27 -14.47 -9.31
N SER A 26 8.68 -14.92 -10.49
CA SER A 26 8.69 -16.35 -10.83
C SER A 26 9.53 -17.15 -9.82
N GLY A 27 9.09 -18.37 -9.49
CA GLY A 27 9.79 -19.26 -8.56
C GLY A 27 9.44 -19.05 -7.08
N GLY A 28 8.39 -18.27 -6.79
CA GLY A 28 7.83 -18.13 -5.44
C GLY A 28 8.43 -17.01 -4.59
N ALA A 29 9.34 -16.20 -5.14
CA ALA A 29 9.83 -15.02 -4.44
C ALA A 29 8.76 -13.91 -4.43
N ILE A 30 8.59 -13.26 -3.27
CA ILE A 30 7.70 -12.12 -3.09
C ILE A 30 8.53 -10.94 -2.60
N HIS A 31 8.49 -9.84 -3.34
CA HIS A 31 9.10 -8.58 -2.96
C HIS A 31 8.03 -7.66 -2.35
N VAL A 32 8.30 -7.18 -1.14
CA VAL A 32 7.41 -6.27 -0.41
C VAL A 32 8.10 -4.92 -0.24
N LYS A 33 7.49 -3.85 -0.75
CA LYS A 33 7.90 -2.48 -0.48
C LYS A 33 7.16 -1.94 0.73
N VAL A 34 7.88 -1.47 1.73
CA VAL A 34 7.28 -0.76 2.87
C VAL A 34 7.43 0.74 2.64
N GLY A 35 6.47 1.55 3.08
CA GLY A 35 6.67 2.99 3.13
C GLY A 35 5.44 3.75 3.63
N ARG A 36 5.52 5.08 3.54
CA ARG A 36 4.42 5.99 3.89
C ARG A 36 4.00 6.87 2.74
N SER A 37 2.73 7.29 2.78
CA SER A 37 2.20 8.30 1.86
C SER A 37 1.06 9.06 2.50
N SER A 38 0.83 10.30 2.07
CA SER A 38 -0.44 10.98 2.33
C SER A 38 -1.56 10.56 1.37
N ASP A 39 -1.17 9.98 0.25
CA ASP A 39 -2.03 9.44 -0.80
C ASP A 39 -1.38 8.15 -1.35
N PRO A 40 -1.68 6.97 -0.78
CA PRO A 40 -1.09 5.71 -1.22
C PRO A 40 -1.52 5.37 -2.64
N TYR A 41 -2.73 5.74 -3.05
CA TYR A 41 -3.27 5.41 -4.38
C TYR A 41 -2.49 6.10 -5.49
N ARG A 42 -2.28 7.42 -5.39
CA ARG A 42 -1.44 8.16 -6.34
C ARG A 42 0.01 7.69 -6.29
N ARG A 43 0.53 7.38 -5.10
CA ARG A 43 1.89 6.84 -4.94
C ARG A 43 2.06 5.52 -5.68
N PHE A 44 1.11 4.60 -5.57
CA PHE A 44 1.18 3.30 -6.25
C PHE A 44 0.92 3.38 -7.75
N LEU A 45 0.06 4.30 -8.20
CA LEU A 45 -0.05 4.61 -9.63
C LEU A 45 1.29 5.08 -10.20
N ALA A 46 1.97 6.02 -9.53
CA ALA A 46 3.30 6.49 -9.93
C ALA A 46 4.37 5.38 -9.89
N LEU A 47 4.43 4.61 -8.80
CA LEU A 47 5.38 3.49 -8.65
C LEU A 47 5.16 2.40 -9.69
N SER A 48 3.93 2.20 -10.17
CA SER A 48 3.65 1.16 -11.16
C SER A 48 4.34 1.36 -12.50
N HIS A 49 4.78 2.58 -12.81
CA HIS A 49 5.55 2.91 -14.00
C HIS A 49 7.07 2.90 -13.78
N ALA A 50 7.52 2.97 -12.52
CA ALA A 50 8.94 3.11 -12.16
C ALA A 50 9.54 1.86 -11.51
N SER A 51 8.72 0.90 -11.09
CA SER A 51 9.17 -0.32 -10.42
C SER A 51 9.66 -1.35 -11.46
N PRO A 52 10.86 -1.94 -11.28
CA PRO A 52 11.37 -2.97 -12.19
C PRO A 52 10.58 -4.28 -12.11
N ILE A 53 9.87 -4.52 -11.00
CA ILE A 53 8.98 -5.67 -10.81
C ILE A 53 7.55 -5.13 -10.65
N GLU A 54 6.58 -5.76 -11.33
CA GLU A 54 5.19 -5.32 -11.26
C GLU A 54 4.59 -5.54 -9.88
N ILE A 55 4.18 -4.45 -9.25
CA ILE A 55 3.37 -4.48 -8.03
C ILE A 55 1.94 -4.89 -8.42
N LYS A 56 1.46 -6.00 -7.86
CA LYS A 56 0.13 -6.58 -8.16
C LYS A 56 -0.97 -6.01 -7.26
N LEU A 57 -0.63 -5.77 -6.00
CA LEU A 57 -1.51 -5.19 -5.00
C LEU A 57 -0.70 -4.43 -3.97
N PHE A 58 -1.36 -3.58 -3.21
CA PHE A 58 -0.81 -3.04 -1.98
C PHE A 58 -1.81 -3.17 -0.84
N ARG A 59 -1.26 -3.13 0.37
CA ARG A 59 -2.03 -2.95 1.59
C ARG A 59 -1.71 -1.60 2.19
N CYS A 60 -2.70 -0.92 2.76
CA CYS A 60 -2.45 0.31 3.51
C CYS A 60 -3.33 0.40 4.75
N VAL A 61 -2.92 1.25 5.68
CA VAL A 61 -3.68 1.59 6.88
C VAL A 61 -3.56 3.09 7.12
N ARG A 62 -4.69 3.76 7.38
CA ARG A 62 -4.75 5.23 7.55
C ARG A 62 -4.61 5.63 9.01
N LEU A 63 -3.42 5.99 9.47
CA LEU A 63 -3.12 6.39 10.85
C LEU A 63 -3.62 7.81 11.19
N PRO A 64 -3.97 8.08 12.46
CA PRO A 64 -4.62 9.33 12.83
C PRO A 64 -3.61 10.50 12.84
N TYR A 65 -2.33 10.20 13.09
CA TYR A 65 -1.28 11.20 13.22
C TYR A 65 -0.05 10.84 12.38
N LEU A 66 0.65 11.88 11.92
CA LEU A 66 1.91 11.73 11.20
C LEU A 66 2.92 10.92 12.01
N GLU A 67 3.05 11.20 13.31
CA GLU A 67 4.00 10.51 14.18
C GLU A 67 3.67 9.02 14.31
N SER A 68 2.39 8.65 14.44
CA SER A 68 1.97 7.24 14.42
C SER A 68 2.40 6.55 13.13
N SER A 69 2.26 7.21 11.97
CA SER A 69 2.72 6.66 10.70
C SER A 69 4.24 6.45 10.66
N LYS A 70 5.03 7.43 11.11
CA LYS A 70 6.49 7.34 11.18
C LYS A 70 6.95 6.20 12.10
N ILE A 71 6.32 6.08 13.27
CA ILE A 71 6.62 5.02 14.24
C ILE A 71 6.29 3.66 13.63
N ALA A 72 5.11 3.50 13.02
CA ALA A 72 4.70 2.25 12.41
C ALA A 72 5.65 1.83 11.27
N GLU A 73 5.99 2.71 10.33
CA GLU A 73 6.96 2.45 9.27
C GLU A 73 8.32 2.00 9.86
N LYS A 74 8.84 2.74 10.84
CA LYS A 74 10.10 2.42 11.52
C LYS A 74 10.07 1.05 12.19
N LEU A 75 8.97 0.69 12.86
CA LEU A 75 8.83 -0.60 13.53
C LEU A 75 8.69 -1.75 12.52
N ILE A 76 7.99 -1.56 11.41
CA ILE A 76 7.93 -2.57 10.33
C ILE A 76 9.31 -2.77 9.73
N HIS A 77 10.03 -1.69 9.40
CA HIS A 77 11.38 -1.80 8.84
C HIS A 77 12.34 -2.55 9.77
N ARG A 78 12.24 -2.31 11.09
CA ARG A 78 13.03 -3.03 12.10
C ARG A 78 12.62 -4.49 12.21
N GLY A 79 11.31 -4.77 12.25
CA GLY A 79 10.79 -6.13 12.40
C GLY A 79 11.03 -7.02 11.18
N LEU A 80 11.27 -6.44 10.01
CA LEU A 80 11.56 -7.16 8.77
C LEU A 80 13.03 -7.06 8.34
N ALA A 81 13.91 -6.55 9.20
CA ALA A 81 15.30 -6.24 8.82
C ALA A 81 16.06 -7.44 8.22
N GLU A 82 15.77 -8.66 8.69
CA GLU A 82 16.37 -9.91 8.17
C GLU A 82 16.02 -10.19 6.70
N PHE A 83 14.88 -9.69 6.21
CA PHE A 83 14.41 -9.89 4.83
C PHE A 83 14.81 -8.75 3.90
N ARG A 84 15.55 -7.74 4.39
CA ARG A 84 15.82 -6.53 3.62
C ARG A 84 16.70 -6.83 2.41
N SER A 85 16.28 -6.39 1.23
CA SER A 85 17.05 -6.56 -0.02
C SER A 85 17.75 -5.27 -0.46
N ASN A 86 16.99 -4.21 -0.77
CA ASN A 86 17.52 -2.92 -1.17
C ASN A 86 16.57 -1.77 -0.78
N GLY A 87 17.09 -0.72 -0.17
CA GLY A 87 16.31 0.44 0.25
C GLY A 87 15.16 0.04 1.18
N GLU A 88 13.92 0.26 0.72
CA GLU A 88 12.68 -0.06 1.46
C GLU A 88 12.02 -1.37 0.97
N TRP A 89 12.76 -2.21 0.23
CA TRP A 89 12.30 -3.48 -0.29
C TRP A 89 12.78 -4.66 0.55
N TYR A 90 11.91 -5.66 0.64
CA TYR A 90 12.08 -6.87 1.43
C TYR A 90 11.75 -8.07 0.56
N ARG A 91 12.56 -9.13 0.63
CA ARG A 91 12.39 -10.34 -0.17
C ARG A 91 12.01 -11.52 0.72
N PHE A 92 10.88 -12.15 0.38
CA PHE A 92 10.36 -13.34 1.03
C PHE A 92 10.28 -14.51 0.04
N ASP A 93 10.17 -15.72 0.56
CA ASP A 93 9.91 -16.93 -0.21
C ASP A 93 8.54 -17.48 0.19
N ALA A 94 7.60 -17.51 -0.75
CA ALA A 94 6.24 -17.99 -0.53
C ALA A 94 6.16 -19.49 -0.20
N ARG A 95 7.22 -20.24 -0.49
CA ARG A 95 7.32 -21.68 -0.21
C ARG A 95 7.71 -21.93 1.25
N ILE A 96 8.20 -20.92 1.97
CA ILE A 96 8.59 -21.00 3.38
C ILE A 96 7.46 -20.37 4.22
N PRO A 97 6.62 -21.18 4.92
CA PRO A 97 5.49 -20.66 5.70
C PRO A 97 5.88 -19.60 6.74
N GLU A 98 7.05 -19.73 7.33
CA GLU A 98 7.60 -18.87 8.38
C GLU A 98 7.82 -17.42 7.88
N HIS A 99 8.13 -17.25 6.60
CA HIS A 99 8.31 -15.92 5.99
C HIS A 99 6.98 -15.17 5.98
N LYS A 100 5.90 -15.83 5.54
CA LYS A 100 4.54 -15.27 5.56
C LYS A 100 4.07 -14.98 6.98
N GLN A 101 4.31 -15.92 7.90
CA GLN A 101 3.96 -15.75 9.31
C GLN A 101 4.69 -14.56 9.93
N THR A 102 5.96 -14.37 9.62
CA THR A 102 6.75 -13.24 10.14
C THR A 102 6.23 -11.91 9.64
N LEU A 103 5.94 -11.78 8.33
CA LEU A 103 5.32 -10.58 7.80
C LEU A 103 4.00 -10.25 8.51
N HIS A 104 3.12 -11.24 8.67
CA HIS A 104 1.83 -11.04 9.35
C HIS A 104 2.00 -10.66 10.82
N ARG A 105 2.88 -11.34 11.55
CA ARG A 105 3.18 -11.09 12.97
C ARG A 105 3.71 -9.68 13.18
N VAL A 106 4.67 -9.24 12.36
CA VAL A 106 5.23 -7.89 12.44
C VAL A 106 4.16 -6.85 12.13
N CYS A 107 3.41 -7.01 11.04
CA CYS A 107 2.39 -6.02 10.66
C CYS A 107 1.26 -5.92 11.69
N ARG A 108 0.81 -7.04 12.27
CA ARG A 108 -0.19 -7.06 13.35
C ARG A 108 0.36 -6.40 14.61
N GLY A 109 1.52 -6.84 15.08
CA GLY A 109 2.13 -6.31 16.31
C GLY A 109 2.51 -4.83 16.22
N VAL A 110 2.71 -4.29 15.03
CA VAL A 110 2.86 -2.84 14.83
C VAL A 110 1.53 -2.11 14.96
N LEU A 111 0.45 -2.62 14.34
CA LEU A 111 -0.88 -2.01 14.51
C LEU A 111 -1.31 -2.00 15.98
N ASP A 112 -1.12 -3.10 16.70
CA ASP A 112 -1.45 -3.19 18.13
C ASP A 112 -0.73 -2.14 19.00
N LYS A 113 0.41 -1.61 18.52
CA LYS A 113 1.19 -0.58 19.23
C LYS A 113 0.83 0.85 18.85
N VAL A 114 0.39 1.07 17.61
CA VAL A 114 0.21 2.43 17.06
C VAL A 114 -1.24 2.82 16.82
N ALA A 115 -2.16 1.86 16.95
CA ALA A 115 -3.57 2.02 16.66
C ALA A 115 -4.43 1.38 17.76
N SER A 116 -5.62 1.96 17.98
CA SER A 116 -6.63 1.40 18.87
C SER A 116 -7.32 0.17 18.24
N SER A 117 -8.26 -0.45 18.96
CA SER A 117 -9.08 -1.54 18.41
C SER A 117 -9.85 -1.10 17.15
N GLY A 118 -10.04 -2.04 16.21
CA GLY A 118 -10.84 -1.84 14.98
C GLY A 118 -10.04 -1.49 13.72
N TRP A 119 -8.72 -1.37 13.81
CA TRP A 119 -7.87 -1.00 12.69
C TRP A 119 -7.46 -2.20 11.84
N HIS A 120 -7.58 -2.07 10.52
CA HIS A 120 -7.21 -3.13 9.58
C HIS A 120 -6.43 -2.61 8.38
N TRP A 121 -5.76 -3.53 7.71
CA TRP A 121 -5.07 -3.28 6.45
C TRP A 121 -6.08 -3.39 5.30
N ASP A 122 -6.31 -2.30 4.60
CA ASP A 122 -7.07 -2.30 3.36
C ASP A 122 -6.24 -2.92 2.25
N THR A 123 -6.85 -3.80 1.45
CA THR A 123 -6.18 -4.43 0.30
C THR A 123 -6.69 -3.85 -1.01
N VAL A 124 -5.77 -3.31 -1.80
CA VAL A 124 -6.06 -2.64 -3.07
C VAL A 124 -5.31 -3.35 -4.19
N HIS A 125 -6.07 -3.87 -5.16
CA HIS A 125 -5.49 -4.49 -6.35
C HIS A 125 -5.14 -3.43 -7.40
N MET A 126 -3.93 -3.50 -7.96
CA MET A 126 -3.46 -2.52 -8.95
C MET A 126 -4.30 -2.54 -10.23
N LYS A 127 -4.83 -3.71 -10.63
CA LYS A 127 -5.75 -3.83 -11.77
C LYS A 127 -7.02 -2.97 -11.56
N ALA A 128 -7.61 -3.02 -10.37
CA ALA A 128 -8.79 -2.24 -10.03
C ALA A 128 -8.48 -0.74 -9.94
N LEU A 129 -7.36 -0.38 -9.30
CA LEU A 129 -6.94 1.02 -9.19
C LEU A 129 -6.66 1.65 -10.56
N ARG A 130 -5.95 0.95 -11.46
CA ARG A 130 -5.71 1.41 -12.85
C ARG A 130 -7.00 1.56 -13.63
N ALA A 131 -7.97 0.65 -13.45
CA ALA A 131 -9.28 0.76 -14.11
C ALA A 131 -10.03 2.02 -13.66
N LEU A 132 -10.06 2.29 -12.34
CA LEU A 132 -10.68 3.50 -11.82
C LEU A 132 -9.97 4.78 -12.31
N ALA A 133 -8.64 4.80 -12.30
CA ALA A 133 -7.87 5.96 -12.75
C ALA A 133 -8.21 6.34 -14.21
N ARG A 134 -8.35 5.34 -15.09
CA ARG A 134 -8.78 5.55 -16.49
C ARG A 134 -10.20 6.09 -16.58
N GLN A 135 -11.14 5.57 -15.79
CA GLN A 135 -12.52 6.05 -15.77
C GLN A 135 -12.59 7.52 -15.33
N ASN A 136 -11.88 7.89 -14.25
CA ASN A 136 -11.85 9.27 -13.78
C ASN A 136 -11.22 10.23 -14.79
N GLN A 137 -10.17 9.81 -15.51
CA GLN A 137 -9.59 10.61 -16.60
C GLN A 137 -10.57 10.81 -17.77
N ALA A 138 -11.31 9.77 -18.13
CA ALA A 138 -12.33 9.85 -19.19
C ALA A 138 -13.47 10.82 -18.81
N ILE A 139 -13.96 10.74 -17.58
CA ILE A 139 -14.99 11.66 -17.05
C ILE A 139 -14.46 13.09 -17.03
N GLY A 140 -13.26 13.31 -16.50
CA GLY A 140 -12.66 14.65 -16.45
C GLY A 140 -12.53 15.30 -17.83
N ARG A 141 -12.09 14.53 -18.85
CA ARG A 141 -12.05 14.99 -20.24
C ARG A 141 -13.44 15.32 -20.79
N GLN A 142 -14.44 14.51 -20.50
CA GLN A 142 -15.80 14.72 -20.99
C GLN A 142 -16.46 15.98 -20.38
N ILE A 143 -16.17 16.29 -19.11
CA ILE A 143 -16.63 17.53 -18.46
C ILE A 143 -15.93 18.74 -19.09
N SER A 144 -14.60 18.69 -19.28
CA SER A 144 -13.85 19.77 -19.91
C SER A 144 -14.30 20.08 -21.34
N LEU A 145 -14.72 19.06 -22.11
CA LEU A 145 -15.26 19.23 -23.47
C LEU A 145 -16.68 19.82 -23.52
N LYS A 146 -17.46 19.70 -22.44
CA LYS A 146 -18.81 20.29 -22.34
C LYS A 146 -18.80 21.72 -21.78
N ALA A 147 -17.69 22.13 -21.17
CA ALA A 147 -17.51 23.45 -20.56
C ALA A 147 -16.75 24.44 -21.48
N ALA A 148 -16.33 23.98 -22.67
CA ALA A 148 -15.72 24.77 -23.73
C ALA A 148 -16.73 25.01 -24.86
#